data_AF-A0A0C9X4G7-F1
#
_entry.id   AF-A0A0C9X4G7-F1
#
_cell.length_a   1.000
_cell.length_b   1.000
_cell.length_c   1.000
_cell.angle_alpha   90.00
_cell.angle_beta   90.00
_cell.angle_gamma   90.00
#
_symmetry.space_group_name_H-M   'P 1'
#
loop_
_entity.id
_entity.type
_entity.pdbx_description
1 polymer ?
#
loop_
_entity_poly.entity_id
_entity_poly.type
_entity_poly.pdbx_seq_one_letter_code
_entity_poly.pdbx_strand_id
1 'polypeptide(L)'
;MSCSTESQKMASGLSSSLAPSGSLWPILAQQTGRYNVSKRVQPSHSIIEPGMFLSSRDLVPKYLPEQWSPHVHPEGQIYFSRSIALRVVTDSYMYTPSIAEKVMYWVPTIEKRAADRGFVLSDSVELYIQIDDEDCNYYLADHATQTIFWLDEYETSELGLLPVVSSSHLKLALEEQYWTHVENHSMHFGGLPTKSINDLILVFSHAIGDHMTSPSSTFPYDVNECQKFLTLLNNSRAHIHEGHITTVVARLWSMITMSRFYTHHGEEQPRLSRDTPILVDNDNDNEIRWTERVISLVTFKSSTTYLKTLNQIWTDHFVYAMDWNPFMAQCIQGWRTTFRSALSILVLHVLLLLLPVSPELLVISAALLFASIATSVLLLYRHEGLETGGAPVAHAYLTGVSSKRFKFQLVALAFSLPNTFYLLGLITFFLHGIFLINGTLSSNLSIGCVAGVAVLVIAFQRATSQNRLPRLRFSQLYLRFLKSKAQENDSIV
;
A
#
# COMPACT_ATOMS: atom_id res chain seq x y z
N MET A 1 -45.77 -51.98 49.84
CA MET A 1 -46.13 -50.93 50.82
C MET A 1 -44.85 -50.24 51.26
N SER A 2 -44.64 -49.02 50.80
CA SER A 2 -43.86 -47.94 51.44
C SER A 2 -43.54 -46.91 50.36
N CYS A 3 -44.53 -46.09 50.07
CA CYS A 3 -44.41 -44.84 49.32
C CYS A 3 -44.49 -43.75 50.38
N SER A 4 -43.42 -42.96 50.57
CA SER A 4 -43.45 -41.57 51.08
C SER A 4 -42.08 -41.19 51.65
N THR A 5 -41.26 -40.46 50.87
CA THR A 5 -40.45 -39.30 51.29
C THR A 5 -39.44 -38.94 50.20
N GLU A 6 -39.88 -38.33 49.11
CA GLU A 6 -38.94 -37.69 48.16
C GLU A 6 -39.59 -36.60 47.29
N SER A 7 -40.60 -35.90 47.83
CA SER A 7 -41.34 -34.86 47.07
C SER A 7 -41.24 -33.46 47.68
N GLN A 8 -40.18 -33.16 48.43
CA GLN A 8 -39.97 -31.84 49.05
C GLN A 8 -38.55 -31.29 48.94
N LYS A 9 -37.86 -31.60 47.83
CA LYS A 9 -36.51 -31.06 47.53
C LYS A 9 -36.28 -30.64 46.07
N MET A 10 -37.34 -30.23 45.37
CA MET A 10 -37.24 -29.67 44.01
C MET A 10 -37.96 -28.32 43.89
N ALA A 11 -37.59 -27.36 44.74
CA ALA A 11 -38.00 -25.96 44.59
C ALA A 11 -37.02 -25.01 45.32
N SER A 12 -35.73 -25.05 44.97
CA SER A 12 -34.76 -24.02 45.42
C SER A 12 -33.46 -24.03 44.61
N GLY A 13 -33.56 -24.06 43.29
CA GLY A 13 -32.40 -24.06 42.39
C GLY A 13 -32.53 -23.02 41.29
N LEU A 14 -32.87 -21.78 41.62
CA LEU A 14 -32.56 -20.66 40.73
C LEU A 14 -31.05 -20.49 40.77
N SER A 15 -30.38 -20.96 39.72
CA SER A 15 -28.98 -20.68 39.44
C SER A 15 -28.78 -19.16 39.40
N SER A 16 -28.16 -18.60 40.43
CA SER A 16 -27.54 -17.28 40.35
C SER A 16 -26.40 -17.37 39.33
N SER A 17 -26.63 -16.89 38.12
CA SER A 17 -25.55 -16.71 37.15
C SER A 17 -24.54 -15.74 37.76
N LEU A 18 -23.35 -16.23 38.06
CA LEU A 18 -22.21 -15.39 38.43
C LEU A 18 -22.01 -14.38 37.29
N ALA A 19 -21.99 -13.09 37.63
CA ALA A 19 -21.60 -12.04 36.69
C ALA A 19 -20.24 -12.43 36.08
N PRO A 20 -20.07 -12.40 34.74
CA PRO A 20 -18.78 -12.67 34.14
C PRO A 20 -17.75 -11.72 34.74
N SER A 21 -16.62 -12.27 35.16
CA SER A 21 -15.54 -11.53 35.83
C SER A 21 -14.68 -10.71 34.86
N GLY A 22 -15.09 -10.61 33.59
CA GLY A 22 -14.34 -9.95 32.55
C GLY A 22 -14.42 -8.42 32.61
N SER A 23 -13.61 -7.81 31.77
CA SER A 23 -13.48 -6.37 31.60
C SER A 23 -14.07 -5.91 30.26
N LEU A 24 -14.41 -4.62 30.21
CA LEU A 24 -14.90 -3.97 29.01
C LEU A 24 -13.73 -3.24 28.33
N TRP A 25 -13.44 -3.56 27.06
CA TRP A 25 -12.30 -3.02 26.31
C TRP A 25 -12.76 -2.25 25.06
N PRO A 26 -12.15 -1.09 24.77
CA PRO A 26 -12.41 -0.38 23.53
C PRO A 26 -11.77 -1.12 22.35
N ILE A 27 -12.45 -1.12 21.19
CA ILE A 27 -11.88 -1.63 19.95
C ILE A 27 -12.25 -0.73 18.77
N LEU A 28 -11.42 -0.72 17.72
CA LEU A 28 -11.76 -0.12 16.43
C LEU A 28 -12.56 -1.07 15.53
N ALA A 29 -13.39 -0.52 14.64
CA ALA A 29 -14.19 -1.32 13.71
C ALA A 29 -13.32 -2.16 12.75
N GLN A 30 -12.10 -1.71 12.42
CA GLN A 30 -11.14 -2.45 11.61
C GLN A 30 -10.46 -3.62 12.36
N GLN A 31 -10.51 -3.64 13.69
CA GLN A 31 -9.80 -4.60 14.53
C GLN A 31 -10.65 -5.81 14.97
N THR A 32 -11.88 -5.94 14.47
CA THR A 32 -12.81 -7.03 14.85
C THR A 32 -12.32 -8.44 14.48
N GLY A 33 -11.22 -8.55 13.72
CA GLY A 33 -10.64 -9.85 13.34
C GLY A 33 -11.42 -10.58 12.26
N ARG A 34 -12.34 -9.89 11.58
CA ARG A 34 -13.26 -10.43 10.56
C ARG A 34 -12.61 -11.41 9.55
N TYR A 35 -11.47 -11.03 8.98
CA TYR A 35 -10.75 -11.83 7.98
C TYR A 35 -9.69 -12.77 8.58
N ASN A 36 -9.43 -12.69 9.89
CA ASN A 36 -8.37 -13.43 10.59
C ASN A 36 -8.93 -14.63 11.35
N VAL A 37 -9.54 -15.60 10.64
CA VAL A 37 -10.17 -16.77 11.26
C VAL A 37 -9.27 -18.01 11.20
N SER A 38 -8.81 -18.45 12.37
CA SER A 38 -8.00 -19.68 12.52
C SER A 38 -8.85 -20.97 12.53
N LYS A 39 -10.13 -20.86 12.91
CA LYS A 39 -11.07 -21.99 12.96
C LYS A 39 -11.28 -22.60 11.57
N ARG A 40 -11.50 -23.92 11.53
CA ARG A 40 -11.78 -24.69 10.31
C ARG A 40 -13.07 -25.47 10.50
N VAL A 41 -13.86 -25.56 9.44
CA VAL A 41 -15.09 -26.36 9.42
C VAL A 41 -14.80 -27.74 8.83
N GLN A 42 -15.38 -28.78 9.43
CA GLN A 42 -15.32 -30.14 8.91
C GLN A 42 -16.71 -30.52 8.36
N PRO A 43 -16.85 -30.78 7.05
CA PRO A 43 -18.12 -31.24 6.49
C PRO A 43 -18.52 -32.60 7.07
N SER A 44 -19.81 -32.78 7.35
CA SER A 44 -20.38 -34.06 7.78
C SER A 44 -21.70 -34.33 7.05
N HIS A 45 -21.96 -35.58 6.71
CA HIS A 45 -23.27 -35.99 6.22
C HIS A 45 -24.33 -35.79 7.30
N SER A 46 -25.51 -35.33 6.90
CA SER A 46 -26.66 -35.10 7.77
C SER A 46 -27.90 -35.76 7.18
N ILE A 47 -28.82 -36.18 8.05
CA ILE A 47 -30.11 -36.75 7.62
C ILE A 47 -31.02 -35.61 7.17
N ILE A 48 -31.63 -35.75 5.99
CA ILE A 48 -32.65 -34.82 5.50
C ILE A 48 -34.00 -35.35 5.98
N GLU A 49 -34.53 -34.73 7.04
CA GLU A 49 -35.84 -35.11 7.58
C GLU A 49 -36.97 -34.81 6.59
N PRO A 50 -38.07 -35.59 6.57
CA PRO A 50 -39.22 -35.31 5.73
C PRO A 50 -39.75 -33.89 5.98
N GLY A 51 -39.72 -33.04 4.96
CA GLY A 51 -40.14 -31.65 5.07
C GLY A 51 -39.15 -30.72 5.80
N MET A 52 -37.88 -31.08 5.90
CA MET A 52 -36.81 -30.19 6.35
C MET A 52 -36.80 -28.93 5.46
N PHE A 53 -36.79 -27.76 6.11
CA PHE A 53 -36.88 -26.41 5.51
C PHE A 53 -38.20 -26.06 4.80
N LEU A 54 -39.29 -26.84 5.00
CA LEU A 54 -40.62 -26.40 4.53
C LEU A 54 -41.04 -25.11 5.27
N SER A 55 -41.52 -24.12 4.52
CA SER A 55 -41.99 -22.83 5.05
C SER A 55 -43.15 -22.95 6.05
N SER A 56 -43.90 -24.05 6.00
CA SER A 56 -44.98 -24.36 6.94
C SER A 56 -44.51 -24.98 8.27
N ARG A 57 -43.22 -25.26 8.41
CA ARG A 57 -42.61 -25.71 9.66
C ARG A 57 -41.69 -24.63 10.21
N ASP A 58 -41.97 -24.20 11.43
CA ASP A 58 -41.05 -23.39 12.23
C ASP A 58 -39.85 -24.24 12.63
N LEU A 59 -38.87 -24.35 11.73
CA LEU A 59 -37.59 -25.00 11.98
C LEU A 59 -36.53 -24.03 12.49
N VAL A 60 -36.87 -22.73 12.65
CA VAL A 60 -35.96 -21.77 13.25
C VAL A 60 -35.66 -22.24 14.65
N PRO A 61 -34.41 -22.61 14.95
CA PRO A 61 -34.07 -23.01 16.29
C PRO A 61 -34.29 -21.81 17.23
N LYS A 62 -35.16 -21.96 18.23
CA LYS A 62 -35.45 -20.92 19.25
C LYS A 62 -34.28 -20.77 20.24
N TYR A 63 -33.07 -20.62 19.74
CA TYR A 63 -31.86 -20.43 20.57
C TYR A 63 -31.48 -18.96 20.70
N LEU A 64 -32.00 -18.09 19.83
CA LEU A 64 -31.75 -16.66 19.96
C LEU A 64 -32.64 -16.06 21.06
N PRO A 65 -32.09 -15.20 21.92
CA PRO A 65 -32.91 -14.42 22.85
C PRO A 65 -33.96 -13.61 22.10
N GLU A 66 -35.04 -13.25 22.81
CA GLU A 66 -36.08 -12.41 22.21
C GLU A 66 -35.47 -11.13 21.63
N GLN A 67 -36.03 -10.66 20.51
CA GLN A 67 -35.66 -9.41 19.83
C GLN A 67 -34.30 -9.43 19.08
N TRP A 68 -33.58 -10.55 19.10
CA TRP A 68 -32.38 -10.75 18.29
C TRP A 68 -32.71 -11.40 16.95
N SER A 69 -32.07 -10.93 15.88
CA SER A 69 -32.21 -11.47 14.54
C SER A 69 -30.83 -11.76 13.92
N PRO A 70 -30.67 -12.90 13.23
CA PRO A 70 -29.46 -13.19 12.48
C PRO A 70 -29.49 -12.49 11.12
N HIS A 71 -28.34 -11.99 10.69
CA HIS A 71 -28.12 -11.38 9.38
C HIS A 71 -26.89 -11.99 8.72
N VAL A 72 -26.91 -12.11 7.39
CA VAL A 72 -25.79 -12.62 6.61
C VAL A 72 -25.25 -11.49 5.76
N HIS A 73 -24.01 -11.08 6.03
CA HIS A 73 -23.31 -10.09 5.23
C HIS A 73 -23.16 -10.57 3.77
N PRO A 74 -23.09 -9.67 2.77
CA PRO A 74 -22.86 -10.02 1.36
C PRO A 74 -21.70 -11.01 1.07
N GLU A 75 -20.65 -10.98 1.90
CA GLU A 75 -19.49 -11.90 1.81
C GLU A 75 -19.71 -13.25 2.52
N GLY A 76 -20.84 -13.47 3.16
CA GLY A 76 -21.26 -14.75 3.74
C GLY A 76 -21.11 -14.89 5.26
N GLN A 77 -20.49 -13.93 5.95
CA GLN A 77 -20.39 -13.97 7.41
C GLN A 77 -21.73 -13.66 8.08
N ILE A 78 -22.11 -14.47 9.06
CA ILE A 78 -23.26 -14.23 9.92
C ILE A 78 -22.90 -13.27 11.06
N TYR A 79 -23.80 -12.36 11.37
CA TYR A 79 -23.79 -11.52 12.58
C TYR A 79 -25.20 -11.39 13.12
N PHE A 80 -25.35 -10.81 14.31
CA PHE A 80 -26.64 -10.72 15.01
C PHE A 80 -26.92 -9.28 15.36
N SER A 81 -28.20 -8.90 15.27
CA SER A 81 -28.64 -7.56 15.67
C SER A 81 -29.83 -7.63 16.63
N ARG A 82 -29.91 -6.65 17.53
CA ARG A 82 -31.09 -6.37 18.36
C ARG A 82 -31.72 -5.07 17.88
N SER A 83 -33.00 -5.13 17.52
CA SER A 83 -33.72 -4.02 16.86
C SER A 83 -34.60 -3.18 17.79
N ILE A 84 -34.67 -3.50 19.09
CA ILE A 84 -35.50 -2.79 20.08
C ILE A 84 -34.60 -2.06 21.08
N ALA A 85 -35.02 -0.85 21.47
CA ALA A 85 -34.27 0.10 22.29
C ALA A 85 -32.99 0.57 21.57
N LEU A 86 -31.85 0.59 22.27
CA LEU A 86 -30.54 0.82 21.63
C LEU A 86 -30.29 -0.33 20.65
N ARG A 87 -30.04 0.01 19.38
CA ARG A 87 -29.62 -0.98 18.39
C ARG A 87 -28.27 -1.56 18.80
N VAL A 88 -28.18 -2.88 18.77
CA VAL A 88 -26.95 -3.60 19.10
C VAL A 88 -26.58 -4.53 17.98
N VAL A 89 -25.30 -4.62 17.66
CA VAL A 89 -24.76 -5.54 16.67
C VAL A 89 -23.59 -6.33 17.25
N THR A 90 -23.48 -7.59 16.88
CA THR A 90 -22.36 -8.44 17.28
C THR A 90 -22.01 -9.48 16.22
N ASP A 91 -20.70 -9.68 16.03
CA ASP A 91 -20.16 -10.81 15.25
C ASP A 91 -20.03 -12.10 16.09
N SER A 92 -20.26 -12.02 17.40
CA SER A 92 -20.17 -13.18 18.29
C SER A 92 -21.30 -14.17 17.98
N TYR A 93 -20.95 -15.45 17.83
CA TYR A 93 -21.88 -16.47 17.35
C TYR A 93 -22.96 -16.84 18.40
N MET A 94 -24.06 -16.09 18.41
CA MET A 94 -25.12 -16.17 19.43
C MET A 94 -25.91 -17.49 19.44
N TYR A 95 -25.74 -18.35 18.44
CA TYR A 95 -26.28 -19.71 18.53
C TYR A 95 -25.54 -20.57 19.57
N THR A 96 -24.39 -20.13 20.08
CA THR A 96 -23.74 -20.74 21.24
C THR A 96 -24.33 -20.15 22.52
N PRO A 97 -25.02 -20.94 23.38
CA PRO A 97 -25.73 -20.41 24.55
C PRO A 97 -24.86 -19.58 25.51
N SER A 98 -23.63 -20.02 25.78
CA SER A 98 -22.71 -19.28 26.67
C SER A 98 -22.30 -17.92 26.10
N ILE A 99 -22.20 -17.78 24.78
CA ILE A 99 -21.92 -16.50 24.12
C ILE A 99 -23.15 -15.60 24.21
N ALA A 100 -24.35 -16.15 23.94
CA ALA A 100 -25.60 -15.39 24.05
C ALA A 100 -25.82 -14.87 25.48
N GLU A 101 -25.55 -15.67 26.51
CA GLU A 101 -25.64 -15.26 27.92
C GLU A 101 -24.69 -14.08 28.22
N LYS A 102 -23.44 -14.12 27.73
CA LYS A 102 -22.46 -13.03 27.89
C LYS A 102 -22.89 -11.76 27.16
N VAL A 103 -23.39 -11.88 25.93
CA VAL A 103 -23.98 -10.76 25.17
C VAL A 103 -25.13 -10.12 25.97
N MET A 104 -26.05 -10.94 26.48
CA MET A 104 -27.21 -10.48 27.25
C MET A 104 -26.83 -9.86 28.60
N TYR A 105 -25.66 -10.17 29.15
CA TYR A 105 -25.11 -9.52 30.34
C TYR A 105 -24.44 -8.18 30.01
N TRP A 106 -23.57 -8.14 28.98
CA TRP A 106 -22.76 -6.96 28.67
C TRP A 106 -23.57 -5.81 28.11
N VAL A 107 -24.61 -6.09 27.30
CA VAL A 107 -25.45 -5.03 26.70
C VAL A 107 -26.10 -4.12 27.77
N PRO A 108 -26.90 -4.64 28.73
CA PRO A 108 -27.44 -3.80 29.81
C PRO A 108 -26.37 -3.12 30.67
N THR A 109 -25.21 -3.76 30.84
CA THR A 109 -24.10 -3.19 31.60
C THR A 109 -23.53 -1.95 30.93
N ILE A 110 -23.36 -1.97 29.61
CA ILE A 110 -22.91 -0.83 28.80
C ILE A 110 -23.98 0.26 28.75
N GLU A 111 -25.25 -0.10 28.57
CA GLU A 111 -26.38 0.84 28.59
C GLU A 111 -26.46 1.59 29.93
N LYS A 112 -26.33 0.85 31.04
CA LYS A 112 -26.28 1.46 32.38
C LYS A 112 -25.06 2.36 32.54
N ARG A 113 -23.87 1.94 32.10
CA ARG A 113 -22.66 2.76 32.15
C ARG A 113 -22.79 4.06 31.35
N ALA A 114 -23.44 4.00 30.19
CA ALA A 114 -23.74 5.18 29.38
C ALA A 114 -24.66 6.14 30.13
N ALA A 115 -25.74 5.62 30.73
CA ALA A 115 -26.68 6.41 31.53
C ALA A 115 -26.03 7.03 32.77
N ASP A 116 -25.24 6.26 33.53
CA ASP A 116 -24.53 6.72 34.73
C ASP A 116 -23.54 7.85 34.42
N ARG A 117 -23.04 7.93 33.18
CA ARG A 117 -22.15 8.98 32.68
C ARG A 117 -22.86 10.13 31.97
N GLY A 118 -24.19 10.08 31.88
CA GLY A 118 -25.01 11.14 31.30
C GLY A 118 -25.04 11.13 29.76
N PHE A 119 -24.69 10.03 29.10
CA PHE A 119 -24.89 9.90 27.65
C PHE A 119 -26.37 9.69 27.33
N VAL A 120 -26.88 10.49 26.38
CA VAL A 120 -28.23 10.31 25.81
C VAL A 120 -28.06 9.65 24.44
N LEU A 121 -28.26 8.33 24.38
CA LEU A 121 -28.13 7.56 23.14
C LEU A 121 -29.41 7.68 22.32
N SER A 122 -29.35 8.36 21.18
CA SER A 122 -30.44 8.51 20.23
C SER A 122 -30.63 7.25 19.36
N ASP A 123 -31.72 7.19 18.61
CA ASP A 123 -32.01 6.11 17.64
C ASP A 123 -30.98 6.02 16.49
N SER A 124 -30.15 7.06 16.32
CA SER A 124 -29.02 7.08 15.38
C SER A 124 -27.78 6.35 15.90
N VAL A 125 -27.73 6.03 17.19
CA VAL A 125 -26.59 5.35 17.80
C VAL A 125 -26.82 3.84 17.79
N GLU A 126 -25.76 3.11 17.45
CA GLU A 126 -25.69 1.66 17.44
C GLU A 126 -24.49 1.20 18.26
N LEU A 127 -24.70 0.23 19.15
CA LEU A 127 -23.66 -0.38 19.96
C LEU A 127 -23.12 -1.62 19.25
N TYR A 128 -21.81 -1.67 19.03
CA TYR A 128 -21.14 -2.91 18.67
C TYR A 128 -20.54 -3.56 19.91
N ILE A 129 -20.72 -4.88 20.04
CA ILE A 129 -19.99 -5.69 21.02
C ILE A 129 -19.43 -6.96 20.40
N GLN A 130 -18.30 -7.41 20.95
CA GLN A 130 -17.70 -8.69 20.61
C GLN A 130 -17.19 -9.36 21.89
N ILE A 131 -17.66 -10.56 22.15
CA ILE A 131 -17.22 -11.38 23.29
C ILE A 131 -15.85 -11.99 22.97
N ASP A 132 -14.90 -11.76 23.87
CA ASP A 132 -13.57 -12.35 23.85
C ASP A 132 -13.31 -13.05 25.18
N ASP A 133 -13.46 -14.38 25.19
CA ASP A 133 -13.53 -15.19 26.41
C ASP A 133 -14.53 -14.63 27.44
N GLU A 134 -14.08 -14.10 28.57
CA GLU A 134 -14.93 -13.46 29.60
C GLU A 134 -15.09 -11.94 29.39
N ASP A 135 -14.21 -11.34 28.60
CA ASP A 135 -14.15 -9.92 28.32
C ASP A 135 -15.11 -9.53 27.18
N CYS A 136 -15.36 -8.22 27.06
CA CYS A 136 -16.20 -7.65 26.02
C CYS A 136 -15.50 -6.48 25.34
N ASN A 137 -15.27 -6.61 24.04
CA ASN A 137 -14.82 -5.51 23.19
C ASN A 137 -16.03 -4.68 22.75
N TYR A 138 -15.91 -3.35 22.70
CA TYR A 138 -17.02 -2.49 22.29
C TYR A 138 -16.60 -1.18 21.61
N TYR A 139 -17.55 -0.61 20.87
CA TYR A 139 -17.58 0.79 20.46
C TYR A 139 -19.03 1.19 20.16
N LEU A 140 -19.32 2.49 20.10
CA LEU A 140 -20.61 3.02 19.65
C LEU A 140 -20.43 3.71 18.30
N ALA A 141 -21.35 3.48 17.37
CA ALA A 141 -21.39 4.13 16.06
C ALA A 141 -22.60 5.06 16.01
N ASP A 142 -22.40 6.33 15.64
CA ASP A 142 -23.49 7.29 15.44
C ASP A 142 -23.70 7.58 13.95
N HIS A 143 -24.83 7.12 13.41
CA HIS A 143 -25.20 7.33 12.02
C HIS A 143 -25.48 8.79 11.66
N ALA A 144 -25.81 9.65 12.63
CA ALA A 144 -26.10 11.05 12.38
C ALA A 144 -24.81 11.85 12.13
N THR A 145 -23.79 11.62 12.95
CA THR A 145 -22.47 12.26 12.81
C THR A 145 -21.50 11.49 11.91
N GLN A 146 -21.84 10.24 11.56
CA GLN A 146 -21.02 9.31 10.78
C GLN A 146 -19.64 9.07 11.43
N THR A 147 -19.62 8.86 12.76
CA THR A 147 -18.39 8.60 13.53
C THR A 147 -18.60 7.49 14.54
N ILE A 148 -17.51 6.91 15.04
CA ILE A 148 -17.54 6.04 16.23
C ILE A 148 -17.01 6.78 17.46
N PHE A 149 -17.40 6.32 18.64
CA PHE A 149 -16.93 6.83 19.94
C PHE A 149 -17.02 5.77 21.05
N TRP A 150 -16.48 6.10 22.22
CA TRP A 150 -16.50 5.25 23.42
C TRP A 150 -17.07 6.02 24.62
N LEU A 151 -17.39 5.29 25.70
CA LEU A 151 -17.95 5.88 26.93
C LEU A 151 -16.86 6.41 27.88
N ASP A 152 -15.60 6.14 27.57
CA ASP A 152 -14.41 6.52 28.34
C ASP A 152 -13.48 7.38 27.49
N GLU A 153 -12.62 8.13 28.18
CA GLU A 153 -11.54 8.87 27.56
C GLU A 153 -10.38 7.92 27.22
N TYR A 154 -9.86 8.05 26.01
CA TYR A 154 -8.72 7.29 25.50
C TYR A 154 -7.80 8.19 24.70
N GLU A 155 -6.50 7.92 24.76
CA GLU A 155 -5.57 8.49 23.81
C GLU A 155 -5.69 7.77 22.45
N THR A 156 -5.45 8.47 21.34
CA THR A 156 -5.47 7.85 20.00
C THR A 156 -4.48 6.69 19.89
N SER A 157 -3.33 6.79 20.56
CA SER A 157 -2.29 5.76 20.62
C SER A 157 -2.78 4.47 21.29
N GLU A 158 -3.56 4.58 22.38
CA GLU A 158 -4.13 3.45 23.13
C GLU A 158 -5.12 2.66 22.27
N LEU A 159 -5.86 3.34 21.40
CA LEU A 159 -6.80 2.74 20.45
C LEU A 159 -6.13 2.20 19.18
N GLY A 160 -4.86 2.54 18.95
CA GLY A 160 -4.15 2.23 17.71
C GLY A 160 -4.55 3.12 16.53
N LEU A 161 -5.12 4.30 16.78
CA LEU A 161 -5.35 5.34 15.77
C LEU A 161 -4.04 6.08 15.44
N LEU A 162 -3.93 6.53 14.20
CA LEU A 162 -2.79 7.33 13.75
C LEU A 162 -2.77 8.73 14.41
N PRO A 163 -1.60 9.36 14.55
CA PRO A 163 -1.49 10.72 15.05
C PRO A 163 -2.30 11.72 14.22
N VAL A 164 -2.90 12.71 14.90
CA VAL A 164 -3.77 13.75 14.31
C VAL A 164 -3.18 15.14 14.50
N VAL A 165 -3.59 16.10 13.67
CA VAL A 165 -3.11 17.50 13.76
C VAL A 165 -4.17 18.45 14.32
N SER A 166 -5.43 18.01 14.39
CA SER A 166 -6.57 18.79 14.89
C SER A 166 -7.76 17.88 15.19
N SER A 167 -8.81 18.44 15.79
CA SER A 167 -10.07 17.72 16.02
C SER A 167 -10.82 17.39 14.73
N SER A 168 -10.73 18.22 13.68
CA SER A 168 -11.31 17.91 12.37
C SER A 168 -10.57 16.76 11.69
N HIS A 169 -9.24 16.69 11.84
CA HIS A 169 -8.46 15.57 11.35
C HIS A 169 -8.80 14.26 12.08
N LEU A 170 -8.95 14.30 13.42
CA LEU A 170 -9.42 13.15 14.20
C LEU A 170 -10.80 12.68 13.76
N LYS A 171 -11.71 13.60 13.44
CA LYS A 171 -13.04 13.25 12.94
C LYS A 171 -12.97 12.39 11.68
N LEU A 172 -12.03 12.64 10.77
CA LEU A 172 -11.83 11.80 9.57
C LEU A 172 -11.44 10.37 9.96
N ALA A 173 -10.55 10.19 10.94
CA ALA A 173 -10.18 8.85 11.41
C ALA A 173 -11.39 8.10 12.01
N LEU A 174 -12.20 8.79 12.82
CA LEU A 174 -13.41 8.20 13.41
C LEU A 174 -14.51 7.93 12.37
N GLU A 175 -14.59 8.75 11.33
CA GLU A 175 -15.52 8.57 10.20
C GLU A 175 -15.13 7.35 9.34
N GLU A 176 -13.84 7.12 9.11
CA GLU A 176 -13.36 5.89 8.44
C GLU A 176 -13.82 4.63 9.19
N GLN A 177 -13.67 4.63 10.51
CA GLN A 177 -14.11 3.50 11.35
C GLN A 177 -15.64 3.33 11.33
N TYR A 178 -16.40 4.43 11.26
CA TYR A 178 -17.84 4.36 11.07
C TYR A 178 -18.21 3.69 9.73
N TRP A 179 -17.55 4.08 8.64
CA TRP A 179 -17.79 3.46 7.33
C TRP A 179 -17.39 1.98 7.33
N THR A 180 -16.33 1.61 8.03
CA THR A 180 -15.95 0.20 8.26
C THR A 180 -17.04 -0.56 9.04
N HIS A 181 -17.61 0.06 10.09
CA HIS A 181 -18.71 -0.54 10.84
C HIS A 181 -19.93 -0.80 9.95
N VAL A 182 -20.32 0.18 9.14
CA VAL A 182 -21.44 0.06 8.18
C VAL A 182 -21.16 -1.00 7.12
N GLU A 183 -19.93 -1.04 6.59
CA GLU A 183 -19.49 -2.06 5.64
C GLU A 183 -19.71 -3.46 6.21
N ASN A 184 -19.22 -3.68 7.44
CA ASN A 184 -19.26 -4.98 8.12
C ASN A 184 -20.68 -5.44 8.49
N HIS A 185 -21.62 -4.50 8.70
CA HIS A 185 -22.96 -4.75 9.25
C HIS A 185 -24.06 -4.04 8.46
N SER A 186 -24.19 -4.32 7.17
CA SER A 186 -25.03 -3.54 6.24
C SER A 186 -26.48 -4.02 6.05
N MET A 187 -26.91 -5.09 6.74
CA MET A 187 -28.09 -5.88 6.37
C MET A 187 -29.25 -5.81 7.39
N HIS A 188 -29.12 -5.02 8.46
CA HIS A 188 -30.14 -4.96 9.53
C HIS A 188 -30.92 -3.65 9.65
N PHE A 189 -30.44 -2.53 9.09
CA PHE A 189 -31.03 -1.20 9.33
C PHE A 189 -31.69 -0.52 8.11
N GLY A 190 -31.90 -1.25 7.01
CA GLY A 190 -32.64 -0.72 5.84
C GLY A 190 -31.84 0.19 4.90
N GLY A 191 -30.50 0.18 5.04
CA GLY A 191 -29.54 0.84 4.18
C GLY A 191 -29.33 2.33 4.47
N LEU A 192 -28.57 2.99 3.59
CA LEU A 192 -28.09 4.36 3.82
C LEU A 192 -29.05 5.43 3.27
N PRO A 193 -28.99 6.66 3.81
CA PRO A 193 -29.66 7.80 3.18
C PRO A 193 -29.21 7.97 1.72
N THR A 194 -30.12 8.32 0.81
CA THR A 194 -29.81 8.55 -0.62
C THR A 194 -28.74 9.62 -0.81
N LYS A 195 -28.62 10.58 0.12
CA LYS A 195 -27.55 11.57 0.13
C LYS A 195 -26.16 10.91 0.13
N SER A 196 -25.96 9.82 0.87
CA SER A 196 -24.67 9.14 1.00
C SER A 196 -24.14 8.66 -0.35
N ILE A 197 -24.99 8.10 -1.22
CA ILE A 197 -24.56 7.67 -2.56
C ILE A 197 -24.44 8.85 -3.53
N ASN A 198 -25.33 9.85 -3.43
CA ASN A 198 -25.25 11.04 -4.29
C ASN A 198 -23.97 11.85 -4.06
N ASP A 199 -23.59 12.04 -2.80
CA ASP A 199 -22.35 12.75 -2.44
C ASP A 199 -21.12 11.98 -2.95
N LEU A 200 -21.14 10.65 -2.86
CA LEU A 200 -20.06 9.81 -3.40
C LEU A 200 -19.95 9.92 -4.93
N ILE A 201 -21.08 9.96 -5.64
CA ILE A 201 -21.12 10.21 -7.09
C ILE A 201 -20.48 11.56 -7.45
N LEU A 202 -20.72 12.60 -6.64
CA LEU A 202 -20.09 13.91 -6.83
C LEU A 202 -18.58 13.84 -6.59
N VAL A 203 -18.14 13.14 -5.53
CA VAL A 203 -16.71 12.93 -5.24
C VAL A 203 -15.99 12.26 -6.41
N PHE A 204 -16.54 11.17 -6.95
CA PHE A 204 -15.94 10.48 -8.11
C PHE A 204 -16.02 11.31 -9.40
N SER A 205 -17.08 12.11 -9.59
CA SER A 205 -17.18 13.02 -10.74
C SER A 205 -16.12 14.12 -10.68
N HIS A 206 -15.92 14.71 -9.49
CA HIS A 206 -14.84 15.66 -9.23
C HIS A 206 -13.48 15.02 -9.51
N ALA A 207 -13.23 13.81 -9.02
CA ALA A 207 -11.96 13.10 -9.22
C ALA A 207 -11.60 12.92 -10.70
N ILE A 208 -12.59 12.60 -11.55
CA ILE A 208 -12.37 12.52 -13.01
C ILE A 208 -11.94 13.89 -13.56
N GLY A 209 -12.65 14.96 -13.17
CA GLY A 209 -12.30 16.32 -13.57
C GLY A 209 -10.91 16.75 -13.10
N ASP A 210 -10.56 16.41 -11.86
CA ASP A 210 -9.25 16.69 -11.26
C ASP A 210 -8.14 15.95 -12.03
N HIS A 211 -8.28 14.65 -12.29
CA HIS A 211 -7.31 13.90 -13.12
C HIS A 211 -7.14 14.46 -14.54
N MET A 212 -8.22 14.96 -15.15
CA MET A 212 -8.18 15.56 -16.48
C MET A 212 -7.47 16.92 -16.50
N THR A 213 -7.45 17.63 -15.36
CA THR A 213 -6.93 19.00 -15.26
C THR A 213 -5.63 19.10 -14.48
N SER A 214 -5.26 18.05 -13.72
CA SER A 214 -4.09 17.99 -12.86
C SER A 214 -3.40 16.62 -12.95
N PRO A 215 -2.14 16.55 -13.42
CA PRO A 215 -1.38 15.30 -13.47
C PRO A 215 -1.01 14.76 -12.07
N SER A 216 -1.11 15.59 -11.02
CA SER A 216 -0.71 15.28 -9.66
C SER A 216 -1.89 15.22 -8.67
N SER A 217 -3.11 14.96 -9.17
CA SER A 217 -4.32 14.72 -8.39
C SER A 217 -4.07 13.79 -7.20
N THR A 218 -4.50 14.15 -6.00
CA THR A 218 -4.30 13.34 -4.79
C THR A 218 -5.35 12.24 -4.58
N PHE A 219 -6.26 12.06 -5.54
CA PHE A 219 -7.33 11.06 -5.45
C PHE A 219 -6.76 9.62 -5.47
N PRO A 220 -7.30 8.69 -4.66
CA PRO A 220 -6.69 7.38 -4.45
C PRO A 220 -6.83 6.40 -5.63
N TYR A 221 -7.70 6.70 -6.60
CA TYR A 221 -7.99 5.85 -7.75
C TYR A 221 -7.59 6.52 -9.06
N ASP A 222 -7.23 5.72 -10.07
CA ASP A 222 -6.98 6.25 -11.42
C ASP A 222 -8.29 6.64 -12.14
N VAL A 223 -8.16 7.34 -13.27
CA VAL A 223 -9.33 7.82 -14.04
C VAL A 223 -10.23 6.69 -14.55
N ASN A 224 -9.67 5.55 -14.93
CA ASN A 224 -10.43 4.40 -15.45
C ASN A 224 -11.21 3.72 -14.32
N GLU A 225 -10.59 3.57 -13.16
CA GLU A 225 -11.23 3.08 -11.93
C GLU A 225 -12.35 4.02 -11.50
N CYS A 226 -12.12 5.34 -11.50
CA CYS A 226 -13.12 6.33 -11.17
C CYS A 226 -14.36 6.23 -12.07
N GLN A 227 -14.17 6.06 -13.39
CA GLN A 227 -15.28 5.90 -14.33
C GLN A 227 -16.09 4.61 -14.08
N LYS A 228 -15.41 3.50 -13.74
CA LYS A 228 -16.06 2.23 -13.39
C LYS A 228 -16.89 2.37 -12.11
N PHE A 229 -16.32 2.97 -11.06
CA PHE A 229 -17.04 3.23 -9.81
C PHE A 229 -18.21 4.19 -10.02
N LEU A 230 -18.03 5.26 -10.79
CA LEU A 230 -19.09 6.20 -11.10
C LEU A 230 -20.27 5.54 -11.82
N THR A 231 -19.98 4.63 -12.77
CA THR A 231 -21.01 3.84 -13.46
C THR A 231 -21.75 2.94 -12.48
N LEU A 232 -21.02 2.22 -11.62
CA LEU A 232 -21.60 1.37 -10.57
C LEU A 232 -22.53 2.17 -9.65
N LEU A 233 -22.05 3.29 -9.11
CA LEU A 233 -22.81 4.13 -8.18
C LEU A 233 -24.08 4.72 -8.81
N ASN A 234 -24.01 5.16 -10.07
CA ASN A 234 -25.20 5.67 -10.76
C ASN A 234 -26.26 4.59 -10.95
N ASN A 235 -25.85 3.38 -11.32
CA ASN A 235 -26.77 2.25 -11.53
C ASN A 235 -27.37 1.75 -10.20
N SER A 236 -26.64 1.88 -9.09
CA SER A 236 -27.07 1.41 -7.77
C SER A 236 -27.86 2.44 -6.95
N ARG A 237 -28.05 3.66 -7.46
CA ARG A 237 -28.67 4.78 -6.71
C ARG A 237 -30.05 4.46 -6.14
N ALA A 238 -30.91 3.80 -6.91
CA ALA A 238 -32.26 3.45 -6.48
C ALA A 238 -32.27 2.29 -5.45
N HIS A 239 -31.15 1.58 -5.30
CA HIS A 239 -31.02 0.35 -4.51
C HIS A 239 -30.18 0.56 -3.25
N ILE A 240 -29.94 1.81 -2.82
CA ILE A 240 -29.12 2.11 -1.63
C ILE A 240 -29.67 1.51 -0.33
N HIS A 241 -30.95 1.15 -0.31
CA HIS A 241 -31.60 0.46 0.80
C HIS A 241 -31.24 -1.03 0.88
N GLU A 242 -30.67 -1.60 -0.19
CA GLU A 242 -30.21 -2.97 -0.22
C GLU A 242 -28.83 -3.08 0.43
N GLY A 243 -28.66 -4.01 1.37
CA GLY A 243 -27.42 -4.13 2.14
C GLY A 243 -26.19 -4.44 1.27
N HIS A 244 -26.34 -5.12 0.13
CA HIS A 244 -25.27 -5.31 -0.85
C HIS A 244 -24.71 -3.98 -1.38
N ILE A 245 -25.61 -3.05 -1.74
CA ILE A 245 -25.21 -1.72 -2.22
C ILE A 245 -24.68 -0.88 -1.06
N THR A 246 -25.29 -0.98 0.12
CA THR A 246 -24.81 -0.31 1.33
C THR A 246 -23.37 -0.70 1.66
N THR A 247 -23.02 -2.00 1.62
CA THR A 247 -21.64 -2.48 1.82
C THR A 247 -20.67 -1.83 0.83
N VAL A 248 -21.04 -1.79 -0.46
CA VAL A 248 -20.17 -1.20 -1.50
C VAL A 248 -19.99 0.30 -1.28
N VAL A 249 -21.07 1.04 -0.98
CA VAL A 249 -21.02 2.48 -0.75
C VAL A 249 -20.22 2.80 0.52
N ALA A 250 -20.39 2.03 1.59
CA ALA A 250 -19.63 2.18 2.82
C ALA A 250 -18.15 1.91 2.61
N ARG A 251 -17.79 0.83 1.90
CA ARG A 251 -16.40 0.52 1.54
C ARG A 251 -15.73 1.66 0.78
N LEU A 252 -16.42 2.22 -0.22
CA LEU A 252 -15.89 3.35 -0.98
C LEU A 252 -15.74 4.60 -0.12
N TRP A 253 -16.72 4.91 0.74
CA TRP A 253 -16.58 6.02 1.68
C TRP A 253 -15.44 5.82 2.68
N SER A 254 -15.21 4.61 3.18
CA SER A 254 -14.07 4.29 4.04
C SER A 254 -12.75 4.63 3.32
N MET A 255 -12.60 4.20 2.06
CA MET A 255 -11.40 4.50 1.25
C MET A 255 -11.21 5.99 0.99
N ILE A 256 -12.29 6.71 0.67
CA ILE A 256 -12.25 8.18 0.47
C ILE A 256 -11.88 8.90 1.76
N THR A 257 -12.45 8.48 2.89
CA THR A 257 -12.22 9.12 4.19
C THR A 257 -10.79 8.87 4.66
N MET A 258 -10.28 7.64 4.51
CA MET A 258 -8.89 7.30 4.74
C MET A 258 -7.96 8.16 3.87
N SER A 259 -8.27 8.33 2.58
CA SER A 259 -7.48 9.21 1.70
C SER A 259 -7.53 10.68 2.14
N ARG A 260 -8.68 11.16 2.63
CA ARG A 260 -8.84 12.51 3.19
C ARG A 260 -8.01 12.71 4.45
N PHE A 261 -7.94 11.70 5.31
CA PHE A 261 -7.05 11.69 6.48
C PHE A 261 -5.60 11.86 6.05
N TYR A 262 -5.06 10.96 5.21
CA TYR A 262 -3.65 11.04 4.76
C TYR A 262 -3.30 12.32 3.99
N THR A 263 -4.27 12.95 3.32
CA THR A 263 -4.05 14.21 2.58
C THR A 263 -4.35 15.46 3.41
N HIS A 264 -4.66 15.30 4.71
CA HIS A 264 -5.00 16.41 5.61
C HIS A 264 -6.14 17.28 5.05
N HIS A 265 -7.15 16.64 4.46
CA HIS A 265 -8.24 17.34 3.78
C HIS A 265 -9.05 18.20 4.74
N GLY A 266 -9.12 19.50 4.46
CA GLY A 266 -9.84 20.48 5.28
C GLY A 266 -9.01 21.09 6.42
N GLU A 267 -7.74 20.71 6.54
CA GLU A 267 -6.79 21.32 7.49
C GLU A 267 -6.13 22.57 6.90
N GLU A 268 -5.36 23.30 7.72
CA GLU A 268 -4.60 24.48 7.29
C GLU A 268 -3.56 24.16 6.20
N GLN A 269 -2.91 22.99 6.29
CA GLN A 269 -1.90 22.53 5.35
C GLN A 269 -2.31 21.19 4.70
N PRO A 270 -3.26 21.22 3.73
CA PRO A 270 -3.67 20.02 3.01
C PRO A 270 -2.65 19.66 1.91
N ARG A 271 -2.56 18.37 1.58
CA ARG A 271 -1.83 17.92 0.39
C ARG A 271 -2.70 18.14 -0.85
N LEU A 272 -2.31 19.11 -1.68
CA LEU A 272 -2.98 19.42 -2.95
C LEU A 272 -2.30 18.78 -4.17
N SER A 273 -1.08 18.27 -4.02
CA SER A 273 -0.32 17.62 -5.08
C SER A 273 0.39 16.40 -4.52
N ARG A 274 0.30 15.25 -5.20
CA ARG A 274 0.84 13.96 -4.71
C ARG A 274 2.33 13.99 -4.40
N ASP A 275 3.08 14.76 -5.18
CA ASP A 275 4.54 14.87 -5.16
C ASP A 275 5.06 15.92 -4.16
N THR A 276 4.16 16.56 -3.39
CA THR A 276 4.53 17.59 -2.41
C THR A 276 4.44 17.02 -0.99
N PRO A 277 5.56 17.01 -0.23
CA PRO A 277 5.53 16.65 1.18
C PRO A 277 4.87 17.76 2.00
N ILE A 278 4.07 17.36 2.98
CA ILE A 278 3.38 18.24 3.94
C ILE A 278 3.77 17.95 5.39
N LEU A 279 4.35 16.77 5.67
CA LEU A 279 4.80 16.40 7.01
C LEU A 279 6.23 16.85 7.26
N VAL A 280 6.54 17.10 8.54
CA VAL A 280 7.90 17.36 8.98
C VAL A 280 8.72 16.07 8.89
N ASP A 281 9.72 16.04 8.01
CA ASP A 281 10.65 14.91 7.87
C ASP A 281 11.67 14.94 9.03
N ASN A 282 11.28 14.36 10.17
CA ASN A 282 12.13 14.22 11.35
C ASN A 282 13.35 13.29 11.10
N ASP A 283 13.30 12.46 10.05
CA ASP A 283 14.40 11.55 9.70
C ASP A 283 15.45 12.24 8.80
N ASN A 284 15.14 13.41 8.22
CA ASN A 284 16.03 14.10 7.30
C ASN A 284 17.36 14.52 7.93
N ASP A 285 17.34 14.90 9.21
CA ASP A 285 18.54 15.32 9.95
C ASP A 285 19.55 14.18 10.12
N ASN A 286 19.11 12.93 9.97
CA ASN A 286 19.95 11.73 10.10
C ASN A 286 20.45 11.17 8.76
N GLU A 287 20.07 11.78 7.62
CA GLU A 287 20.44 11.27 6.30
C GLU A 287 21.90 11.56 5.93
N ILE A 288 22.63 10.52 5.55
CA ILE A 288 23.99 10.63 5.02
C ILE A 288 23.93 10.95 3.52
N ARG A 289 24.28 12.20 3.16
CA ARG A 289 24.12 12.70 1.77
C ARG A 289 25.34 12.52 0.87
N TRP A 290 26.54 12.28 1.42
CA TRP A 290 27.75 12.18 0.60
C TRP A 290 27.79 10.87 -0.22
N THR A 291 27.16 9.80 0.30
CA THR A 291 27.08 8.50 -0.36
C THR A 291 26.30 8.56 -1.67
N GLU A 292 25.26 9.40 -1.75
CA GLU A 292 24.51 9.65 -2.98
C GLU A 292 25.42 10.07 -4.14
N ARG A 293 26.37 10.98 -3.89
CA ARG A 293 27.30 11.47 -4.91
C ARG A 293 28.22 10.37 -5.42
N VAL A 294 28.75 9.54 -4.52
CA VAL A 294 29.63 8.43 -4.86
C VAL A 294 28.88 7.38 -5.66
N ILE A 295 27.70 6.98 -5.19
CA ILE A 295 26.81 6.02 -5.85
C ILE A 295 26.41 6.53 -7.24
N SER A 296 26.06 7.81 -7.37
CA SER A 296 25.74 8.45 -8.64
C SER A 296 26.91 8.37 -9.62
N LEU A 297 28.13 8.65 -9.18
CA LEU A 297 29.32 8.57 -10.03
C LEU A 297 29.60 7.14 -10.51
N VAL A 298 29.58 6.16 -9.61
CA VAL A 298 29.87 4.75 -9.93
C VAL A 298 28.83 4.16 -10.89
N THR A 299 27.59 4.62 -10.81
CA THR A 299 26.46 4.11 -11.61
C THR A 299 26.14 4.96 -12.84
N PHE A 300 27.05 5.87 -13.22
CA PHE A 300 26.85 6.79 -14.35
C PHE A 300 25.51 7.56 -14.28
N LYS A 301 25.13 7.98 -13.07
CA LYS A 301 23.88 8.66 -12.70
C LYS A 301 22.60 7.82 -12.84
N SER A 302 22.70 6.54 -13.19
CA SER A 302 21.52 5.65 -13.27
C SER A 302 20.83 5.50 -11.91
N SER A 303 21.59 5.40 -10.82
CA SER A 303 21.02 5.34 -9.47
C SER A 303 20.29 6.62 -9.07
N THR A 304 20.74 7.79 -9.53
CA THR A 304 20.09 9.07 -9.22
C THR A 304 18.68 9.13 -9.79
N THR A 305 18.45 8.55 -10.97
CA THR A 305 17.09 8.44 -11.54
C THR A 305 16.20 7.57 -10.66
N TYR A 306 16.66 6.37 -10.28
CA TYR A 306 15.89 5.49 -9.38
C TYR A 306 15.63 6.14 -8.02
N LEU A 307 16.64 6.77 -7.42
CA LEU A 307 16.53 7.44 -6.13
C LEU A 307 15.50 8.57 -6.18
N LYS A 308 15.56 9.41 -7.22
CA LYS A 308 14.60 10.49 -7.40
C LYS A 308 13.17 9.95 -7.51
N THR A 309 12.96 8.93 -8.34
CA THR A 309 11.63 8.34 -8.52
C THR A 309 11.13 7.68 -7.23
N LEU A 310 11.97 6.93 -6.51
CA LEU A 310 11.60 6.32 -5.22
C LEU A 310 11.21 7.37 -4.18
N ASN A 311 11.97 8.46 -4.06
CA ASN A 311 11.64 9.56 -3.15
C ASN A 311 10.34 10.28 -3.54
N GLN A 312 10.04 10.41 -4.85
CA GLN A 312 8.79 11.00 -5.32
C GLN A 312 7.57 10.10 -5.04
N ILE A 313 7.72 8.79 -5.23
CA ILE A 313 6.66 7.81 -4.97
C ILE A 313 6.39 7.65 -3.47
N TRP A 314 7.42 7.79 -2.64
CA TRP A 314 7.37 7.65 -1.18
C TRP A 314 7.32 9.00 -0.46
N THR A 315 6.26 9.77 -0.70
CA THR A 315 6.11 11.11 -0.12
C THR A 315 5.32 11.05 1.19
N ASP A 316 5.94 11.45 2.31
CA ASP A 316 5.44 11.34 3.69
C ASP A 316 4.93 9.95 4.09
N HIS A 317 5.68 8.90 3.76
CA HIS A 317 5.31 7.50 4.04
C HIS A 317 4.00 7.05 3.40
N PHE A 318 3.50 7.80 2.42
CA PHE A 318 2.30 7.50 1.66
C PHE A 318 2.66 7.13 0.22
N VAL A 319 1.99 6.12 -0.34
CA VAL A 319 2.25 5.61 -1.68
C VAL A 319 0.97 5.37 -2.45
N TYR A 320 0.95 5.84 -3.71
CA TYR A 320 -0.15 5.61 -4.63
C TYR A 320 0.16 4.41 -5.53
N ALA A 321 -0.79 3.47 -5.65
CA ALA A 321 -0.67 2.32 -6.54
C ALA A 321 -0.44 2.74 -8.01
N MET A 322 -1.05 3.85 -8.43
CA MET A 322 -0.93 4.39 -9.78
C MET A 322 0.48 4.88 -10.13
N ASP A 323 1.32 5.20 -9.14
CA ASP A 323 2.74 5.57 -9.38
C ASP A 323 3.67 4.37 -9.18
N TRP A 324 3.37 3.54 -8.16
CA TRP A 324 4.16 2.36 -7.83
C TRP A 324 4.12 1.28 -8.92
N ASN A 325 2.92 0.88 -9.36
CA ASN A 325 2.76 -0.24 -10.29
C ASN A 325 3.50 0.03 -11.62
N PRO A 326 3.32 1.20 -12.28
CA PRO A 326 4.06 1.49 -13.52
C PRO A 326 5.57 1.60 -13.31
N PHE A 327 6.01 2.16 -12.18
CA PHE A 327 7.45 2.24 -11.86
C PHE A 327 8.08 0.85 -11.75
N MET A 328 7.44 -0.07 -11.01
CA MET A 328 7.94 -1.44 -10.87
C MET A 328 7.89 -2.22 -12.19
N ALA A 329 6.83 -2.04 -12.98
CA ALA A 329 6.75 -2.62 -14.33
C ALA A 329 7.90 -2.14 -15.23
N GLN A 330 8.23 -0.83 -15.19
CA GLN A 330 9.38 -0.28 -15.90
C GLN A 330 10.71 -0.84 -15.40
N CYS A 331 10.88 -1.00 -14.09
CA CYS A 331 12.08 -1.62 -13.51
C CYS A 331 12.27 -3.05 -13.99
N ILE A 332 11.23 -3.89 -13.90
CA ILE A 332 11.23 -5.29 -14.34
C ILE A 332 11.51 -5.39 -15.83
N GLN A 333 10.86 -4.57 -16.66
CA GLN A 333 11.11 -4.54 -18.10
C GLN A 333 12.54 -4.09 -18.43
N GLY A 334 13.07 -3.11 -17.69
CA GLY A 334 14.45 -2.63 -17.79
C GLY A 334 15.44 -3.76 -17.52
N TRP A 335 15.30 -4.45 -16.38
CA TRP A 335 16.17 -5.57 -16.01
C TRP A 335 16.09 -6.74 -16.99
N ARG A 336 14.89 -7.09 -17.50
CA ARG A 336 14.71 -8.10 -18.57
C ARG A 336 15.44 -7.70 -19.86
N THR A 337 15.46 -6.41 -20.19
CA THR A 337 16.12 -5.91 -21.39
C THR A 337 17.63 -5.93 -21.21
N THR A 338 18.14 -5.45 -20.08
CA THR A 338 19.57 -5.50 -19.75
C THR A 338 20.09 -6.95 -19.72
N PHE A 339 19.34 -7.88 -19.13
CA PHE A 339 19.68 -9.31 -19.14
C PHE A 339 19.88 -9.83 -20.57
N ARG A 340 18.92 -9.58 -21.47
CA ARG A 340 18.99 -10.02 -22.87
C ARG A 340 20.18 -9.39 -23.60
N SER A 341 20.38 -8.08 -23.43
CA SER A 341 21.50 -7.37 -24.05
C SER A 341 22.87 -7.85 -23.55
N ALA A 342 23.02 -8.08 -22.24
CA ALA A 342 24.26 -8.61 -21.68
C ALA A 342 24.56 -10.02 -22.20
N LEU A 343 23.54 -10.88 -22.29
CA LEU A 343 23.67 -12.22 -22.87
C LEU A 343 24.10 -12.17 -24.34
N SER A 344 23.52 -11.29 -25.15
CA SER A 344 23.92 -11.13 -26.56
C SER A 344 25.39 -10.74 -26.71
N ILE A 345 25.89 -9.80 -25.89
CA ILE A 345 27.30 -9.41 -25.92
C ILE A 345 28.20 -10.55 -25.42
N LEU A 346 27.77 -11.32 -24.42
CA LEU A 346 28.53 -12.48 -23.94
C LEU A 346 28.64 -13.57 -25.02
N VAL A 347 27.60 -13.81 -25.81
CA VAL A 347 27.68 -14.71 -26.99
C VAL A 347 28.70 -14.20 -28.00
N LEU A 348 28.76 -12.88 -28.23
CA LEU A 348 29.76 -12.27 -29.11
C LEU A 348 31.20 -12.44 -28.58
N HIS A 349 31.40 -12.49 -27.26
CA HIS A 349 32.72 -12.80 -26.69
C HIS A 349 33.23 -14.17 -27.13
N VAL A 350 32.34 -15.17 -27.27
CA VAL A 350 32.72 -16.52 -27.71
C VAL A 350 33.38 -16.50 -29.10
N LEU A 351 32.92 -15.61 -29.99
CA LEU A 351 33.49 -15.44 -31.32
C LEU A 351 34.88 -14.80 -31.29
N LEU A 352 35.17 -13.98 -30.27
CA LEU A 352 36.41 -13.21 -30.15
C LEU A 352 37.48 -13.90 -29.31
N LEU A 353 37.15 -14.95 -28.55
CA LEU A 353 38.10 -15.78 -27.79
C LEU A 353 39.22 -16.38 -28.68
N LEU A 354 38.98 -16.48 -29.99
CA LEU A 354 39.92 -17.02 -30.96
C LEU A 354 41.00 -16.00 -31.41
N LEU A 355 40.93 -14.74 -30.96
CA LEU A 355 41.84 -13.67 -31.37
C LEU A 355 42.84 -13.32 -30.24
N PRO A 356 44.15 -13.33 -30.49
CA PRO A 356 45.19 -13.35 -29.44
C PRO A 356 45.59 -11.95 -28.92
N VAL A 357 44.65 -11.01 -28.77
CA VAL A 357 45.00 -9.63 -28.40
C VAL A 357 44.35 -9.23 -27.07
N SER A 358 45.15 -9.09 -26.01
CA SER A 358 44.75 -8.60 -24.66
C SER A 358 43.65 -9.42 -23.95
N PRO A 359 43.96 -10.62 -23.41
CA PRO A 359 42.98 -11.48 -22.73
C PRO A 359 42.38 -10.84 -21.47
N GLU A 360 43.12 -9.95 -20.79
CA GLU A 360 42.70 -9.33 -19.54
C GLU A 360 41.44 -8.46 -19.70
N LEU A 361 41.38 -7.61 -20.73
CA LEU A 361 40.22 -6.74 -21.00
C LEU A 361 38.97 -7.55 -21.36
N LEU A 362 39.16 -8.64 -22.12
CA LEU A 362 38.07 -9.53 -22.51
C LEU A 362 37.50 -10.28 -21.30
N VAL A 363 38.36 -10.74 -20.38
CA VAL A 363 37.95 -11.39 -19.13
C VAL A 363 37.22 -10.40 -18.21
N ILE A 364 37.72 -9.18 -18.05
CA ILE A 364 37.04 -8.13 -17.24
C ILE A 364 35.66 -7.84 -17.81
N SER A 365 35.56 -7.67 -19.13
CA SER A 365 34.28 -7.45 -19.82
C SER A 365 33.30 -8.60 -19.58
N ALA A 366 33.73 -9.85 -19.77
CA ALA A 366 32.90 -11.02 -19.52
C ALA A 366 32.44 -11.09 -18.06
N ALA A 367 33.33 -10.85 -17.09
CA ALA A 367 33.00 -10.86 -15.67
C ALA A 367 31.94 -9.80 -15.31
N LEU A 368 32.06 -8.59 -15.85
CA LEU A 368 31.06 -7.53 -15.67
C LEU A 368 29.72 -7.90 -16.30
N LEU A 369 29.70 -8.51 -17.48
CA LEU A 369 28.47 -8.98 -18.13
C LEU A 369 27.81 -10.12 -17.34
N PHE A 370 28.58 -11.04 -16.77
CA PHE A 370 28.07 -12.05 -15.84
C PHE A 370 27.48 -11.43 -14.58
N ALA A 371 28.15 -10.42 -13.99
CA ALA A 371 27.61 -9.69 -12.85
C ALA A 371 26.30 -8.96 -13.20
N SER A 372 26.20 -8.39 -14.40
CA SER A 372 24.96 -7.78 -14.92
C SER A 372 23.83 -8.80 -15.04
N ILE A 373 24.11 -9.98 -15.59
CA ILE A 373 23.15 -11.08 -15.70
C ILE A 373 22.70 -11.55 -14.31
N ALA A 374 23.64 -11.81 -13.40
CA ALA A 374 23.37 -12.29 -12.06
C ALA A 374 22.50 -11.30 -11.27
N THR A 375 22.84 -10.00 -11.32
CA THR A 375 22.04 -8.96 -10.66
C THR A 375 20.66 -8.78 -11.31
N SER A 376 20.55 -8.89 -12.64
CA SER A 376 19.25 -8.86 -13.33
C SER A 376 18.35 -9.99 -12.86
N VAL A 377 18.87 -11.23 -12.83
CA VAL A 377 18.11 -12.42 -12.41
C VAL A 377 17.69 -12.31 -10.94
N LEU A 378 18.60 -11.86 -10.07
CA LEU A 378 18.31 -11.67 -8.65
C LEU A 378 17.19 -10.65 -8.43
N LEU A 379 17.24 -9.51 -9.14
CA LEU A 379 16.23 -8.47 -9.03
C LEU A 379 14.88 -8.93 -9.59
N LEU A 380 14.87 -9.62 -10.73
CA LEU A 380 13.65 -10.20 -11.29
C LEU A 380 13.00 -11.19 -10.35
N TYR A 381 13.77 -12.16 -9.84
CA TYR A 381 13.27 -13.16 -8.90
C TYR A 381 12.70 -12.54 -7.63
N ARG A 382 13.38 -11.52 -7.08
CA ARG A 382 12.97 -10.88 -5.82
C ARG A 382 11.73 -9.96 -5.97
N HIS A 383 11.49 -9.40 -7.15
CA HIS A 383 10.49 -8.33 -7.33
C HIS A 383 9.36 -8.68 -8.32
N GLU A 384 9.31 -9.91 -8.84
CA GLU A 384 8.29 -10.36 -9.81
C GLU A 384 6.84 -10.11 -9.34
N GLY A 385 6.56 -10.24 -8.03
CA GLY A 385 5.23 -10.04 -7.47
C GLY A 385 4.86 -8.59 -7.11
N LEU A 386 5.76 -7.62 -7.28
CA LEU A 386 5.54 -6.25 -6.81
C LEU A 386 4.82 -5.35 -7.81
N GLU A 387 4.79 -5.71 -9.10
CA GLU A 387 4.12 -4.90 -10.14
C GLU A 387 2.59 -4.92 -10.05
N THR A 388 2.01 -5.95 -9.41
CA THR A 388 0.55 -6.10 -9.24
C THR A 388 0.08 -6.01 -7.79
N GLY A 389 0.99 -5.76 -6.84
CA GLY A 389 0.68 -5.79 -5.40
C GLY A 389 -0.17 -4.63 -4.88
N GLY A 390 -0.27 -3.53 -5.64
CA GLY A 390 -1.02 -2.34 -5.22
C GLY A 390 -0.39 -1.58 -4.05
N ALA A 391 -1.11 -0.59 -3.52
CA ALA A 391 -0.59 0.33 -2.51
C ALA A 391 -0.18 -0.35 -1.18
N PRO A 392 -0.92 -1.32 -0.62
CA PRO A 392 -0.51 -1.97 0.64
C PRO A 392 0.82 -2.73 0.54
N VAL A 393 1.01 -3.48 -0.55
CA VAL A 393 2.26 -4.21 -0.81
C VAL A 393 3.42 -3.24 -1.05
N ALA A 394 3.17 -2.15 -1.80
CA ALA A 394 4.14 -1.09 -2.02
C ALA A 394 4.58 -0.44 -0.69
N HIS A 395 3.61 -0.11 0.16
CA HIS A 395 3.86 0.49 1.47
C HIS A 395 4.69 -0.44 2.36
N ALA A 396 4.31 -1.72 2.46
CA ALA A 396 5.06 -2.71 3.23
C ALA A 396 6.50 -2.87 2.73
N TYR A 397 6.69 -2.91 1.39
CA TYR A 397 8.01 -3.00 0.79
C TYR A 397 8.86 -1.76 1.08
N LEU A 398 8.36 -0.56 0.78
CA LEU A 398 9.08 0.70 0.92
C LEU A 398 9.45 0.99 2.37
N THR A 399 8.53 0.74 3.32
CA THR A 399 8.81 0.81 4.76
C THR A 399 9.90 -0.19 5.16
N GLY A 400 9.89 -1.40 4.61
CA GLY A 400 10.88 -2.43 4.92
C GLY A 400 12.28 -2.16 4.34
N VAL A 401 12.39 -1.48 3.20
CA VAL A 401 13.66 -1.20 2.53
C VAL A 401 14.21 0.21 2.79
N SER A 402 13.38 1.13 3.31
CA SER A 402 13.81 2.48 3.65
C SER A 402 14.73 2.46 4.86
N SER A 403 15.96 2.96 4.68
CA SER A 403 16.93 3.09 5.77
C SER A 403 16.79 4.45 6.47
N LYS A 404 16.80 4.48 7.80
CA LYS A 404 16.85 5.75 8.55
C LYS A 404 18.06 6.64 8.19
N ARG A 405 19.21 6.03 7.85
CA ARG A 405 20.45 6.77 7.54
C ARG A 405 20.68 7.01 6.06
N PHE A 406 20.23 6.11 5.20
CA PHE A 406 20.52 6.14 3.76
C PHE A 406 19.26 6.28 2.89
N LYS A 407 18.07 6.38 3.49
CA LYS A 407 16.77 6.34 2.81
C LYS A 407 16.75 5.25 1.74
N PHE A 408 16.49 5.61 0.48
CA PHE A 408 16.49 4.67 -0.65
C PHE A 408 17.81 4.62 -1.44
N GLN A 409 18.89 5.26 -0.99
CA GLN A 409 20.15 5.35 -1.76
C GLN A 409 20.73 3.96 -2.10
N LEU A 410 20.69 3.01 -1.15
CA LEU A 410 21.18 1.65 -1.38
C LEU A 410 20.26 0.82 -2.27
N VAL A 411 18.94 1.05 -2.18
CA VAL A 411 17.95 0.42 -3.06
C VAL A 411 18.14 0.92 -4.49
N ALA A 412 18.30 2.23 -4.66
CA ALA A 412 18.57 2.86 -5.95
C ALA A 412 19.90 2.38 -6.56
N LEU A 413 20.95 2.20 -5.75
CA LEU A 413 22.18 1.55 -6.17
C LEU A 413 21.88 0.14 -6.69
N ALA A 414 21.24 -0.71 -5.88
CA ALA A 414 20.92 -2.09 -6.24
C ALA A 414 20.12 -2.18 -7.55
N PHE A 415 19.10 -1.33 -7.72
CA PHE A 415 18.25 -1.28 -8.92
C PHE A 415 19.04 -0.88 -10.17
N SER A 416 20.11 -0.10 -10.00
CA SER A 416 20.98 0.36 -11.10
C SER A 416 22.14 -0.59 -11.44
N LEU A 417 22.43 -1.60 -10.59
CA LEU A 417 23.58 -2.50 -10.78
C LEU A 417 23.56 -3.24 -12.13
N PRO A 418 22.44 -3.84 -12.58
CA PRO A 418 22.43 -4.54 -13.86
C PRO A 418 22.92 -3.68 -15.02
N ASN A 419 22.38 -2.47 -15.13
CA ASN A 419 22.71 -1.54 -16.20
C ASN A 419 24.13 -1.00 -16.05
N THR A 420 24.57 -0.73 -14.82
CA THR A 420 25.93 -0.25 -14.55
C THR A 420 26.97 -1.28 -14.99
N PHE A 421 26.82 -2.54 -14.58
CA PHE A 421 27.71 -3.62 -14.98
C PHE A 421 27.66 -3.89 -16.48
N TYR A 422 26.48 -3.84 -17.09
CA TYR A 422 26.33 -3.97 -18.54
C TYR A 422 27.10 -2.87 -19.30
N LEU A 423 26.95 -1.60 -18.89
CA LEU A 423 27.63 -0.48 -19.52
C LEU A 423 29.15 -0.57 -19.36
N LEU A 424 29.64 -0.89 -18.16
CA LEU A 424 31.08 -1.09 -17.94
C LEU A 424 31.61 -2.24 -18.81
N GLY A 425 30.91 -3.37 -18.83
CA GLY A 425 31.25 -4.52 -19.68
C GLY A 425 31.30 -4.14 -21.15
N LEU A 426 30.28 -3.42 -21.63
CA LEU A 426 30.20 -2.93 -23.00
C LEU A 426 31.36 -1.96 -23.35
N ILE A 427 31.70 -1.03 -22.45
CA ILE A 427 32.84 -0.12 -22.65
C ILE A 427 34.14 -0.92 -22.75
N THR A 428 34.38 -1.86 -21.83
CA THR A 428 35.59 -2.70 -21.85
C THR A 428 35.66 -3.58 -23.09
N PHE A 429 34.51 -4.09 -23.56
CA PHE A 429 34.41 -4.85 -24.80
C PHE A 429 34.83 -4.03 -26.02
N PHE A 430 34.32 -2.80 -26.16
CA PHE A 430 34.71 -1.92 -27.25
C PHE A 430 36.17 -1.48 -27.16
N LEU A 431 36.69 -1.25 -25.96
CA LEU A 431 38.11 -0.96 -25.76
C LEU A 431 39.00 -2.11 -26.23
N HIS A 432 38.65 -3.37 -25.90
CA HIS A 432 39.33 -4.55 -26.41
C HIS A 432 39.30 -4.59 -27.95
N GLY A 433 38.16 -4.31 -28.57
CA GLY A 433 38.04 -4.21 -30.03
C GLY A 433 38.95 -3.13 -30.64
N ILE A 434 39.09 -1.98 -30.00
CA ILE A 434 40.02 -0.91 -30.44
C ILE A 434 41.48 -1.38 -30.35
N PHE A 435 41.88 -2.06 -29.28
CA PHE A 435 43.23 -2.63 -29.15
C PHE A 435 43.50 -3.71 -30.21
N LEU A 436 42.51 -4.56 -30.50
CA LEU A 436 42.57 -5.56 -31.56
C LEU A 436 42.80 -4.92 -32.93
N ILE A 437 42.05 -3.86 -33.26
CA ILE A 437 42.20 -3.11 -34.54
C ILE A 437 43.57 -2.43 -34.60
N ASN A 438 44.02 -1.79 -33.52
CA ASN A 438 45.35 -1.16 -33.47
C ASN A 438 46.51 -2.17 -33.61
N GLY A 439 46.33 -3.40 -33.12
CA GLY A 439 47.33 -4.46 -33.24
C GLY A 439 47.36 -5.14 -34.62
N THR A 440 46.33 -4.97 -35.43
CA THR A 440 46.16 -5.66 -36.72
C THR A 440 46.22 -4.73 -37.95
N LEU A 441 45.80 -3.47 -37.81
CA LEU A 441 45.88 -2.44 -38.85
C LEU A 441 47.13 -1.57 -38.70
N SER A 442 47.59 -0.98 -39.81
CA SER A 442 48.63 0.05 -39.74
C SER A 442 48.16 1.22 -38.88
N SER A 443 49.08 1.78 -38.06
CA SER A 443 48.78 2.79 -37.04
C SER A 443 47.94 3.98 -37.57
N ASN A 444 48.16 4.39 -38.82
CA ASN A 444 47.45 5.51 -39.44
C ASN A 444 45.97 5.22 -39.76
N LEU A 445 45.61 3.99 -40.16
CA LEU A 445 44.23 3.64 -40.54
C LEU A 445 43.35 3.44 -39.30
N SER A 446 43.90 2.85 -38.24
CA SER A 446 43.20 2.65 -36.97
C SER A 446 42.88 3.99 -36.28
N ILE A 447 43.82 4.93 -36.25
CA ILE A 447 43.61 6.29 -35.73
C ILE A 447 42.47 6.99 -36.50
N GLY A 448 42.40 6.81 -37.83
CA GLY A 448 41.33 7.35 -38.67
C GLY A 448 39.94 6.81 -38.33
N CYS A 449 39.81 5.49 -38.13
CA CYS A 449 38.54 4.85 -37.74
C CYS A 449 38.09 5.29 -36.35
N VAL A 450 38.99 5.31 -35.36
CA VAL A 450 38.67 5.74 -33.99
C VAL A 450 38.28 7.21 -33.96
N ALA A 451 38.98 8.09 -34.70
CA ALA A 451 38.64 9.50 -34.82
C ALA A 451 37.27 9.70 -35.50
N GLY A 452 36.96 8.93 -36.54
CA GLY A 452 35.66 8.96 -37.21
C GLY A 452 34.50 8.58 -36.29
N VAL A 453 34.65 7.49 -35.52
CA VAL A 453 33.65 7.08 -34.52
C VAL A 453 33.51 8.11 -33.41
N ALA A 454 34.61 8.65 -32.89
CA ALA A 454 34.57 9.70 -31.86
C ALA A 454 33.87 10.97 -32.36
N VAL A 455 34.12 11.39 -33.61
CA VAL A 455 33.43 12.53 -34.24
C VAL A 455 31.94 12.25 -34.39
N LEU A 456 31.55 11.04 -34.81
CA LEU A 456 30.13 10.66 -34.93
C LEU A 456 29.42 10.63 -33.58
N VAL A 457 30.07 10.10 -32.53
CA VAL A 457 29.53 10.10 -31.17
C VAL A 457 29.41 11.53 -30.63
N ILE A 458 30.43 12.38 -30.81
CA ILE A 458 30.38 13.80 -30.41
C ILE A 458 29.31 14.56 -31.21
N ALA A 459 29.16 14.29 -32.51
CA ALA A 459 28.14 14.88 -33.36
C ALA A 459 26.73 14.45 -32.95
N PHE A 460 26.52 13.16 -32.70
CA PHE A 460 25.26 12.60 -32.20
C PHE A 460 24.91 13.21 -30.84
N GLN A 461 25.88 13.29 -29.93
CA GLN A 461 25.66 13.86 -28.61
C GLN A 461 25.40 15.37 -28.66
N ARG A 462 26.06 16.11 -29.56
CA ARG A 462 25.74 17.53 -29.82
C ARG A 462 24.36 17.73 -30.45
N ALA A 463 23.92 16.80 -31.29
CA ALA A 463 22.61 16.86 -31.95
C ALA A 463 21.46 16.48 -31.02
N THR A 464 21.70 15.61 -30.04
CA THR A 464 20.65 15.04 -29.16
C THR A 464 20.64 15.60 -27.73
N SER A 465 21.70 16.30 -27.30
CA SER A 465 21.77 16.93 -25.97
C SER A 465 21.23 18.36 -25.98
N GLN A 466 20.26 18.67 -25.11
CA GLN A 466 19.83 20.06 -24.83
C GLN A 466 20.92 20.89 -24.12
N ASN A 467 21.92 20.24 -23.52
CA ASN A 467 23.05 20.92 -22.87
C ASN A 467 24.14 21.22 -23.91
N ARG A 468 24.43 22.50 -24.15
CA ARG A 468 25.58 22.94 -24.97
C ARG A 468 26.88 22.53 -24.27
N LEU A 469 27.66 21.65 -24.89
CA LEU A 469 29.03 21.36 -24.45
C LEU A 469 29.82 22.68 -24.31
N PRO A 470 30.63 22.87 -23.26
CA PRO A 470 31.50 24.03 -23.16
C PRO A 470 32.39 24.09 -24.42
N ARG A 471 32.43 25.24 -25.09
CA ARG A 471 33.31 25.47 -26.24
C ARG A 471 34.75 25.21 -25.80
N LEU A 472 35.33 24.09 -26.20
CA LEU A 472 36.77 23.84 -26.11
C LEU A 472 37.47 24.93 -26.95
N ARG A 473 37.97 25.98 -26.28
CA ARG A 473 38.82 27.00 -26.89
C ARG A 473 40.21 26.41 -27.12
N PHE A 474 40.36 25.63 -28.19
CA PHE A 474 41.67 25.13 -28.64
C PHE A 474 42.66 26.27 -28.95
N SER A 475 42.18 27.51 -29.18
CA SER A 475 43.04 28.66 -29.42
C SER A 475 43.91 29.07 -28.22
N GLN A 476 43.55 28.72 -26.98
CA GLN A 476 44.34 29.09 -25.80
C GLN A 476 45.44 28.07 -25.45
N LEU A 477 45.26 26.80 -25.83
CA LEU A 477 46.26 25.74 -25.60
C LEU A 477 47.39 25.78 -26.65
N TYR A 478 47.08 26.08 -27.92
CA TYR A 478 48.09 26.22 -28.97
C TYR A 478 49.02 27.44 -28.74
N LEU A 479 48.46 28.56 -28.29
CA LEU A 479 49.23 29.78 -27.95
C LEU A 479 50.13 29.59 -26.71
N ARG A 480 49.72 28.78 -25.73
CA ARG A 480 50.58 28.43 -24.57
C ARG A 480 51.72 27.49 -24.94
N PHE A 481 51.49 26.56 -25.87
CA PHE A 481 52.52 25.64 -26.35
C PHE A 481 53.59 26.35 -27.19
N LEU A 482 53.19 27.31 -28.04
CA LEU A 482 54.13 28.17 -28.78
C LEU A 482 54.95 29.09 -27.85
N LYS A 483 54.33 29.64 -26.80
CA LYS A 483 55.06 30.48 -25.82
C LYS A 483 56.09 29.68 -25.01
N SER A 484 55.74 28.46 -24.61
CA SER A 484 56.65 27.55 -23.90
C SER A 484 57.90 27.21 -24.74
N LYS A 485 57.73 27.02 -26.06
CA LYS A 485 58.82 26.64 -26.96
C LYS A 485 59.72 27.81 -27.36
N ALA A 486 59.19 29.05 -27.35
CA ALA A 486 59.99 30.26 -27.55
C ALA A 486 60.88 30.57 -26.33
N GLN A 487 60.41 30.26 -25.12
CA GLN A 487 61.13 30.54 -23.88
C GLN A 487 62.27 29.55 -23.58
N GLU A 488 62.25 28.36 -24.19
CA GLU A 488 63.28 27.32 -24.04
C GLU A 488 64.48 27.54 -24.99
N ASN A 489 64.29 28.28 -26.10
CA ASN A 489 65.37 28.61 -27.04
C ASN A 489 66.20 29.85 -26.65
N ASP A 490 65.70 30.72 -25.76
CA ASP A 490 66.44 31.91 -25.29
C ASP A 490 67.33 31.64 -24.05
N SER A 491 67.34 30.40 -23.55
CA SER A 491 68.15 29.96 -22.40
C SER A 491 69.40 29.15 -22.75
N ILE A 492 69.77 29.08 -24.04
CA ILE A 492 71.03 28.47 -24.52
C ILE A 492 71.74 29.47 -25.46
N VAL A 493 72.31 30.53 -24.88
CA VAL A 493 73.45 31.28 -25.42
C VAL A 493 74.34 31.69 -24.25
#